data_AF-A0A429QQ03-F1
#
_entry.id   AF-A0A429QQ03-F1
#
_cell.length_a   1.000
_cell.length_b   1.000
_cell.length_c   1.000
_cell.angle_alpha   90.00
_cell.angle_beta   90.00
_cell.angle_gamma   90.00
#
_symmetry.space_group_name_H-M   'P 1'
#
loop_
_entity.id
_entity.type
_entity.pdbx_description
1 polymer ?
#
loop_
_entity_poly.entity_id
_entity_poly.type
_entity_poly.pdbx_seq_one_letter_code
_entity_poly.pdbx_strand_id
1 'polypeptide(L)'
;VASWSRARGSGAPGYPDEPGAPDPLALDQLATDAAARALAILATGEDPMAGLTPWQDAVRLASPLPHAGLTGAARGLYRALAAGTGRSTTDLARAAAAWRQGGRAALAALEEPWDPPAGPFDRARPLLLAASLGHFRPERNRLTSAAGRQLRLGRDHLWYAYESRPGAEDWWPTGRPSPDPVRALAG
;
A
#
# COMPACT_ATOMS: atom_id res chain seq x y z
N VAL A 1 24.24 13.59 -52.48
CA VAL A 1 23.51 12.51 -51.76
C VAL A 1 23.95 12.58 -50.31
N ALA A 2 23.23 13.32 -49.47
CA ALA A 2 23.59 13.54 -48.06
C ALA A 2 22.48 13.02 -47.15
N SER A 3 22.92 12.19 -46.21
CA SER A 3 22.16 11.34 -45.29
C SER A 3 21.42 12.13 -44.22
N TRP A 4 20.14 11.80 -43.99
CA TRP A 4 19.39 12.22 -42.80
C TRP A 4 19.67 11.26 -41.64
N SER A 5 20.52 11.66 -40.69
CA SER A 5 20.62 10.98 -39.40
C SER A 5 19.44 11.37 -38.52
N ARG A 6 18.54 10.40 -38.26
CA ARG A 6 17.51 10.49 -37.21
C ARG A 6 18.19 10.47 -35.84
N ALA A 7 18.24 11.63 -35.19
CA ALA A 7 18.50 11.70 -33.75
C ALA A 7 17.28 11.13 -33.01
N ARG A 8 17.40 9.90 -32.50
CA ARG A 8 16.50 9.38 -31.46
C ARG A 8 16.86 10.06 -30.14
N GLY A 9 16.23 11.20 -29.86
CA GLY A 9 16.24 11.81 -28.54
C GLY A 9 15.18 11.14 -27.67
N SER A 10 15.59 10.21 -26.82
CA SER A 10 14.78 9.70 -25.70
C SER A 10 14.81 10.70 -24.53
N GLY A 11 14.40 11.94 -24.80
CA GLY A 11 14.23 12.96 -23.76
C GLY A 11 12.79 12.92 -23.27
N ALA A 12 12.59 12.73 -21.96
CA ALA A 12 11.32 13.08 -21.33
C ALA A 12 10.93 14.51 -21.76
N PRO A 13 9.65 14.80 -22.02
CA PRO A 13 9.23 16.16 -22.36
C PRO A 13 9.76 17.12 -21.29
N GLY A 14 10.55 18.11 -21.71
CA GLY A 14 11.08 19.12 -20.81
C GLY A 14 9.93 19.96 -20.29
N TYR A 15 9.53 19.71 -19.05
CA TYR A 15 8.55 20.55 -18.37
C TYR A 15 9.22 21.89 -18.00
N PRO A 16 8.55 23.03 -18.22
CA PRO A 16 9.12 24.33 -17.84
C PRO A 16 9.23 24.44 -16.31
N ASP A 17 10.45 24.74 -15.82
CA ASP A 17 10.71 25.09 -14.42
C ASP A 17 10.27 26.53 -14.15
N GLU A 18 8.97 26.74 -13.95
CA GLU A 18 8.40 28.02 -13.50
C GLU A 18 8.31 28.06 -11.96
N PRO A 19 8.61 29.19 -11.29
CA PRO A 19 8.45 29.31 -9.85
C PRO A 19 7.01 29.01 -9.40
N GLY A 20 6.82 27.96 -8.61
CA GLY A 20 5.50 27.51 -8.15
C GLY A 20 4.79 26.53 -9.09
N ALA A 21 5.41 26.14 -10.21
CA ALA A 21 4.91 25.05 -11.03
C ALA A 21 4.93 23.71 -10.26
N PRO A 22 3.99 22.79 -10.54
CA PRO A 22 4.06 21.44 -10.03
C PRO A 22 5.37 20.77 -10.42
N ASP A 23 5.93 20.01 -9.49
CA ASP A 23 7.15 19.22 -9.74
C ASP A 23 6.98 18.34 -11.00
N PRO A 24 7.90 18.42 -11.98
CA PRO A 24 7.81 17.67 -13.24
C PRO A 24 7.62 16.16 -13.06
N LEU A 25 8.27 15.57 -12.06
CA LEU A 25 8.14 14.14 -11.77
C LEU A 25 6.74 13.81 -11.24
N ALA A 26 6.18 14.65 -10.37
CA ALA A 26 4.80 14.50 -9.93
C ALA A 26 3.81 14.62 -11.10
N LEU A 27 4.08 15.50 -12.08
CA LEU A 27 3.23 15.65 -13.26
C LEU A 27 3.30 14.42 -14.19
N ASP A 28 4.49 13.86 -14.41
CA ASP A 28 4.68 12.62 -15.17
C ASP A 28 3.96 11.43 -14.51
N GLN A 29 3.99 11.36 -13.17
CA GLN A 29 3.25 10.36 -12.40
C GLN A 29 1.73 10.51 -12.58
N LEU A 30 1.21 11.73 -12.52
CA LEU A 30 -0.21 12.00 -12.75
C LEU A 30 -0.63 11.65 -14.18
N ALA A 31 0.21 11.97 -15.18
CA ALA A 31 -0.06 11.63 -16.58
C ALA A 31 -0.08 10.11 -16.80
N THR A 32 0.89 9.40 -16.22
CA THR A 32 0.96 7.93 -16.25
C THR A 32 -0.27 7.30 -15.59
N ASP A 33 -0.69 7.83 -14.44
CA ASP A 33 -1.87 7.37 -13.72
C ASP A 33 -3.16 7.58 -14.52
N ALA A 34 -3.33 8.78 -15.10
CA ALA A 34 -4.48 9.09 -15.94
C ALA A 34 -4.56 8.18 -17.17
N ALA A 35 -3.42 7.89 -17.81
CA ALA A 35 -3.35 6.97 -18.93
C ALA A 35 -3.70 5.53 -18.52
N ALA A 36 -3.19 5.06 -17.38
CA ALA A 36 -3.52 3.74 -16.85
C ALA A 36 -5.01 3.60 -16.51
N ARG A 37 -5.62 4.64 -15.91
CA ARG A 37 -7.05 4.69 -15.62
C ARG A 37 -7.90 4.67 -16.90
N ALA A 38 -7.54 5.49 -17.88
CA ALA A 38 -8.24 5.52 -19.17
C ALA A 38 -8.18 4.15 -19.85
N LEU A 39 -7.02 3.49 -19.83
CA LEU A 39 -6.86 2.14 -20.36
C LEU A 39 -7.74 1.12 -19.61
N ALA A 40 -7.79 1.17 -18.28
CA ALA A 40 -8.63 0.28 -17.48
C ALA A 40 -10.12 0.45 -17.83
N ILE A 41 -10.62 1.69 -17.88
CA ILE A 41 -12.01 2.00 -18.25
C ILE A 41 -12.31 1.50 -19.66
N LEU A 42 -11.43 1.71 -20.62
CA LEU A 42 -11.62 1.24 -21.99
C LEU A 42 -11.62 -0.30 -22.10
N ALA A 43 -10.84 -0.98 -21.25
CA ALA A 43 -10.70 -2.43 -21.27
C ALA A 43 -11.83 -3.16 -20.54
N THR A 44 -12.31 -2.61 -19.41
CA THR A 44 -13.28 -3.30 -18.53
C THR A 44 -14.65 -2.62 -18.48
N GLY A 45 -14.76 -1.37 -18.93
CA GLY A 45 -15.95 -0.52 -18.72
C GLY A 45 -16.09 0.00 -17.29
N GLU A 46 -15.14 -0.30 -16.40
CA GLU A 46 -15.18 0.07 -14.98
C GLU A 46 -14.06 1.04 -14.63
N ASP A 47 -14.39 2.06 -13.84
CA ASP A 47 -13.41 3.00 -13.31
C ASP A 47 -12.77 2.46 -12.02
N PRO A 48 -11.47 2.10 -12.03
CA PRO A 48 -10.80 1.55 -10.86
C PRO A 48 -10.71 2.54 -9.69
N MET A 49 -10.95 3.83 -9.94
CA MET A 49 -10.91 4.89 -8.94
C MET A 49 -12.30 5.29 -8.43
N ALA A 50 -13.38 4.74 -9.01
CA ALA A 50 -14.73 5.08 -8.60
C ALA A 50 -14.96 4.73 -7.13
N GLY A 51 -15.44 5.71 -6.36
CA GLY A 51 -15.78 5.54 -4.94
C GLY A 51 -14.57 5.45 -3.99
N LEU A 52 -13.37 5.83 -4.42
CA LEU A 52 -12.25 6.06 -3.49
C LEU A 52 -12.47 7.37 -2.72
N THR A 53 -12.20 7.32 -1.42
CA THR A 53 -12.12 8.55 -0.61
C THR A 53 -10.82 9.31 -0.94
N PRO A 54 -10.72 10.62 -0.63
CA PRO A 54 -9.48 11.36 -0.84
C PRO A 54 -8.26 10.71 -0.16
N TRP A 55 -8.47 10.11 1.02
CA TRP A 55 -7.43 9.35 1.71
C TRP A 55 -7.02 8.09 0.95
N GLN A 56 -7.98 7.29 0.50
CA GLN A 56 -7.69 6.06 -0.25
C GLN A 56 -6.96 6.36 -1.56
N ASP A 57 -7.34 7.45 -2.24
CA ASP A 57 -6.66 7.86 -3.47
C ASP A 57 -5.24 8.37 -3.20
N ALA A 58 -5.02 9.17 -2.15
CA ALA A 58 -3.68 9.59 -1.74
C ALA A 58 -2.77 8.40 -1.42
N VAL A 59 -3.30 7.40 -0.73
CA VAL A 59 -2.59 6.14 -0.42
C VAL A 59 -2.24 5.37 -1.68
N ARG A 60 -3.19 5.27 -2.63
CA ARG A 60 -2.98 4.61 -3.93
C ARG A 60 -1.89 5.31 -4.73
N LEU A 61 -1.93 6.63 -4.83
CA LEU A 61 -0.91 7.45 -5.51
C LEU A 61 0.47 7.30 -4.87
N ALA A 62 0.54 7.19 -3.55
CA ALA A 62 1.79 7.00 -2.82
C ALA A 62 2.34 5.56 -2.93
N SER A 63 1.48 4.57 -3.22
CA SER A 63 1.84 3.14 -3.17
C SER A 63 2.98 2.69 -4.09
N PRO A 64 3.17 3.21 -5.32
CA PRO A 64 4.29 2.81 -6.18
C PRO A 64 5.65 3.29 -5.68
N LEU A 65 5.67 4.27 -4.78
CA LEU A 65 6.89 4.92 -4.32
C LEU A 65 7.50 4.16 -3.13
N PRO A 66 8.77 3.73 -3.23
CA PRO A 66 9.49 3.21 -2.07
C PRO A 66 9.62 4.31 -1.00
N HIS A 67 9.15 4.04 0.21
CA HIS A 67 9.27 5.01 1.31
C HIS A 67 10.74 5.20 1.77
N ALA A 68 11.57 4.17 1.63
CA ALA A 68 13.00 4.23 1.89
C ALA A 68 13.73 4.79 0.66
N GLY A 69 14.58 5.81 0.86
CA GLY A 69 15.38 6.39 -0.23
C GLY A 69 14.64 7.41 -1.10
N LEU A 70 13.54 8.00 -0.62
CA LEU A 70 12.80 9.05 -1.34
C LEU A 70 13.74 10.20 -1.75
N THR A 71 13.82 10.45 -3.06
CA THR A 71 14.46 11.64 -3.66
C THR A 71 13.68 12.90 -3.29
N GLY A 72 14.24 14.09 -3.60
CA GLY A 72 13.61 15.38 -3.26
C GLY A 72 12.17 15.51 -3.76
N ALA A 73 11.91 15.15 -5.02
CA ALA A 73 10.60 15.18 -5.66
C ALA A 73 9.59 14.24 -4.98
N ALA A 74 9.94 12.96 -4.80
CA ALA A 74 9.05 11.98 -4.17
C ALA A 74 8.71 12.34 -2.71
N ARG A 75 9.65 13.00 -2.00
CA ARG A 75 9.41 13.53 -0.65
C ARG A 75 8.45 14.71 -0.64
N GLY A 76 8.52 15.58 -1.65
CA GLY A 76 7.58 16.69 -1.85
C GLY A 76 6.14 16.18 -2.04
N LEU A 77 5.95 15.21 -2.93
CA LEU A 77 4.65 14.59 -3.16
C LEU A 77 4.08 13.93 -1.89
N TYR A 78 4.89 13.14 -1.17
CA TYR A 78 4.45 12.53 0.08
C TYR A 78 3.95 13.55 1.10
N ARG A 79 4.66 14.68 1.25
CA ARG A 79 4.25 15.76 2.15
C ARG A 79 2.95 16.43 1.69
N ALA A 80 2.81 16.68 0.39
CA ALA A 80 1.61 17.30 -0.16
C ALA A 80 0.37 16.40 0.02
N LEU A 81 0.48 15.10 -0.27
CA LEU A 81 -0.60 14.12 -0.09
C LEU A 81 -1.00 13.96 1.39
N ALA A 82 -0.01 13.87 2.28
CA ALA A 82 -0.23 13.78 3.72
C ALA A 82 -0.94 15.05 4.24
N ALA A 83 -0.44 16.23 3.86
CA ALA A 83 -1.05 17.50 4.24
C ALA A 83 -2.49 17.66 3.72
N GLY A 84 -2.73 17.32 2.45
CA GLY A 84 -4.05 17.41 1.81
C GLY A 84 -5.10 16.47 2.41
N THR A 85 -4.68 15.44 3.14
CA THR A 85 -5.55 14.48 3.82
C THR A 85 -5.55 14.62 5.35
N GLY A 86 -4.83 15.61 5.89
CA GLY A 86 -4.72 15.83 7.34
C GLY A 86 -4.01 14.70 8.09
N ARG A 87 -3.11 13.95 7.43
CA ARG A 87 -2.38 12.80 7.99
C ARG A 87 -0.88 13.07 8.03
N SER A 88 -0.14 12.26 8.80
CA SER A 88 1.32 12.33 8.79
C SER A 88 1.90 11.59 7.58
N THR A 89 3.14 11.92 7.19
CA THR A 89 3.84 11.17 6.14
C THR A 89 4.12 9.72 6.55
N THR A 90 4.22 9.44 7.85
CA THR A 90 4.38 8.09 8.39
C THR A 90 3.09 7.28 8.23
N ASP A 91 1.93 7.87 8.50
CA ASP A 91 0.62 7.23 8.27
C ASP A 91 0.46 6.90 6.79
N LEU A 92 0.77 7.85 5.91
CA LEU A 92 0.71 7.66 4.46
C LEU A 92 1.66 6.55 4.01
N ALA A 93 2.86 6.47 4.56
CA ALA A 93 3.82 5.42 4.24
C ALA A 93 3.34 4.02 4.66
N ARG A 94 2.76 3.92 5.87
CA ARG A 94 2.20 2.66 6.39
C ARG A 94 0.98 2.22 5.59
N ALA A 95 0.09 3.15 5.26
CA ALA A 95 -1.08 2.90 4.43
C ALA A 95 -0.70 2.53 2.99
N ALA A 96 0.29 3.20 2.39
CA ALA A 96 0.84 2.87 1.08
C ALA A 96 1.44 1.46 1.05
N ALA A 97 2.13 1.06 2.13
CA ALA A 97 2.62 -0.32 2.27
C ALA A 97 1.47 -1.34 2.34
N ALA A 98 0.38 -1.01 3.05
CA ALA A 98 -0.79 -1.89 3.12
C ALA A 98 -1.48 -1.98 1.74
N TRP A 99 -1.61 -0.87 1.03
CA TRP A 99 -2.14 -0.86 -0.32
C TRP A 99 -1.32 -1.74 -1.28
N ARG A 100 0.01 -1.74 -1.18
CA ARG A 100 0.85 -2.68 -1.95
C ARG A 100 0.63 -4.14 -1.58
N GLN A 101 0.33 -4.43 -0.31
CA GLN A 101 0.08 -5.78 0.18
C GLN A 101 -1.23 -6.35 -0.42
N GLY A 102 -2.31 -5.58 -0.48
CA GLY A 102 -3.60 -6.09 -0.96
C GLY A 102 -4.67 -5.03 -1.24
N GLY A 103 -4.26 -3.84 -1.66
CA GLY A 103 -5.14 -2.75 -2.08
C GLY A 103 -6.07 -2.26 -0.97
N ARG A 104 -7.34 -1.98 -1.34
CA ARG A 104 -8.35 -1.44 -0.43
C ARG A 104 -8.63 -2.34 0.77
N ALA A 105 -8.67 -3.66 0.56
CA ALA A 105 -8.96 -4.61 1.63
C ALA A 105 -7.83 -4.65 2.67
N ALA A 106 -6.57 -4.56 2.23
CA ALA A 106 -5.42 -4.44 3.12
C ALA A 106 -5.38 -3.10 3.88
N LEU A 107 -5.76 -2.00 3.23
CA LEU A 107 -5.91 -0.70 3.89
C LEU A 107 -7.00 -0.76 4.97
N ALA A 108 -8.16 -1.36 4.67
CA ALA A 108 -9.21 -1.57 5.67
C ALA A 108 -8.74 -2.46 6.82
N ALA A 109 -7.98 -3.54 6.56
CA ALA A 109 -7.39 -4.36 7.61
C ALA A 109 -6.37 -3.60 8.50
N LEU A 110 -5.68 -2.60 7.92
CA LEU A 110 -4.80 -1.71 8.67
C LEU A 110 -5.58 -0.74 9.57
N GLU A 111 -6.66 -0.15 9.09
CA GLU A 111 -7.30 1.01 9.73
C GLU A 111 -8.57 0.67 10.53
N GLU A 112 -9.29 -0.37 10.16
CA GLU A 112 -10.63 -0.67 10.66
C GLU A 112 -10.67 -2.01 11.40
N PRO A 113 -10.33 -2.02 12.71
CA PRO A 113 -10.58 -3.21 13.52
C PRO A 113 -12.08 -3.51 13.61
N TRP A 114 -12.42 -4.80 13.51
CA TRP A 114 -13.80 -5.30 13.54
C TRP A 114 -13.87 -6.62 14.30
N ASP A 115 -15.08 -7.06 14.66
CA ASP A 115 -15.30 -8.29 15.42
C ASP A 115 -15.76 -9.45 14.51
N PRO A 116 -14.84 -10.34 14.09
CA PRO A 116 -15.18 -11.53 13.32
C PRO A 116 -15.82 -12.63 14.15
N PRO A 117 -16.53 -13.58 13.51
CA PRO A 117 -16.84 -14.85 14.13
C PRO A 117 -15.57 -15.56 14.64
N ALA A 118 -15.68 -16.39 15.68
CA ALA A 118 -14.53 -17.08 16.28
C ALA A 118 -13.88 -18.13 15.35
N GLY A 119 -14.66 -18.74 14.44
CA GLY A 119 -14.24 -19.90 13.64
C GLY A 119 -12.89 -19.76 12.89
N PRO A 120 -12.59 -18.65 12.19
CA PRO A 120 -11.28 -18.42 11.60
C PRO A 120 -10.12 -18.46 12.60
N PHE A 121 -10.31 -17.97 13.83
CA PHE A 121 -9.29 -17.92 14.88
C PHE A 121 -9.07 -19.30 15.50
N ASP A 122 -10.15 -20.05 15.70
CA ASP A 122 -10.11 -21.43 16.20
C ASP A 122 -9.36 -22.36 15.25
N ARG A 123 -9.43 -22.09 13.94
CA ARG A 123 -8.63 -22.79 12.92
C ARG A 123 -7.19 -22.27 12.84
N ALA A 124 -6.99 -20.95 12.92
CA ALA A 124 -5.69 -20.34 12.71
C ALA A 124 -4.69 -20.63 13.84
N ARG A 125 -5.12 -20.54 15.10
CA ARG A 125 -4.21 -20.64 16.26
C ARG A 125 -3.52 -22.01 16.36
N PRO A 126 -4.20 -23.15 16.19
CA PRO A 126 -3.54 -24.46 16.15
C PRO A 126 -2.53 -24.60 15.01
N LEU A 127 -2.82 -24.04 13.82
CA LEU A 127 -1.90 -24.07 12.68
C LEU A 127 -0.61 -23.30 12.97
N LEU A 128 -0.71 -22.11 13.57
CA LEU A 128 0.44 -21.30 13.97
C LEU A 128 1.30 -22.01 15.02
N LEU A 129 0.67 -22.70 15.98
CA LEU A 129 1.38 -23.50 16.98
C LEU A 129 2.07 -24.71 16.37
N ALA A 130 1.39 -25.46 15.49
CA ALA A 130 1.96 -26.60 14.80
C ALA A 130 3.15 -26.21 13.91
N ALA A 131 3.12 -25.01 13.33
CA ALA A 131 4.23 -24.43 12.56
C ALA A 131 5.37 -23.86 13.44
N SER A 132 5.31 -24.03 14.78
CA SER A 132 6.31 -23.51 15.72
C SER A 132 6.51 -21.99 15.65
N LEU A 133 5.47 -21.23 15.29
CA LEU A 133 5.50 -19.76 15.22
C LEU A 133 5.17 -19.08 16.56
N GLY A 134 4.93 -19.88 17.60
CA GLY A 134 4.61 -19.43 18.94
C GLY A 134 3.13 -19.11 19.15
N HIS A 135 2.82 -18.58 20.34
CA HIS A 135 1.46 -18.27 20.74
C HIS A 135 1.01 -16.90 20.22
N PHE A 136 -0.20 -16.85 19.66
CA PHE A 136 -0.87 -15.63 19.25
C PHE A 136 -2.10 -15.38 20.12
N ARG A 137 -2.18 -14.17 20.68
CA ARG A 137 -3.32 -13.70 21.46
C ARG A 137 -4.35 -13.04 20.53
N PRO A 138 -5.63 -13.46 20.57
CA PRO A 138 -6.69 -12.82 19.80
C PRO A 138 -7.18 -11.52 20.44
N GLU A 139 -7.47 -10.52 19.60
CA GLU A 139 -8.21 -9.31 19.95
C GLU A 139 -8.90 -8.77 18.71
N ARG A 140 -10.24 -8.71 18.70
CA ARG A 140 -11.03 -8.33 17.51
C ARG A 140 -10.58 -9.15 16.30
N ASN A 141 -10.30 -8.51 15.16
CA ASN A 141 -9.77 -9.14 13.97
C ASN A 141 -8.25 -9.39 13.99
N ARG A 142 -7.57 -9.38 15.14
CA ARG A 142 -6.11 -9.43 15.24
C ARG A 142 -5.63 -10.64 16.04
N LEU A 143 -4.57 -11.26 15.57
CA LEU A 143 -3.78 -12.27 16.27
C LEU A 143 -2.38 -11.68 16.49
N THR A 144 -1.98 -11.45 17.74
CA THR A 144 -0.70 -10.80 18.08
C THR A 144 0.23 -11.75 18.83
N SER A 145 1.47 -11.83 18.38
CA SER A 145 2.57 -12.57 19.03
C SER A 145 3.46 -11.63 19.83
N ALA A 146 4.04 -12.14 20.93
CA ALA A 146 5.03 -11.42 21.73
C ALA A 146 6.33 -11.09 20.94
N ALA A 147 6.60 -11.81 19.85
CA ALA A 147 7.77 -11.60 19.01
C ALA A 147 7.64 -10.42 18.03
N GLY A 148 6.62 -9.57 18.16
CA GLY A 148 6.40 -8.44 17.25
C GLY A 148 5.85 -8.85 15.88
N ARG A 149 5.03 -9.91 15.84
CA ARG A 149 4.28 -10.33 14.64
C ARG A 149 2.79 -10.22 14.90
N GLN A 150 2.04 -9.78 13.90
CA GLN A 150 0.59 -9.71 13.98
C GLN A 150 -0.05 -10.15 12.66
N LEU A 151 -1.11 -10.92 12.76
CA LEU A 151 -2.01 -11.22 11.65
C LEU A 151 -3.30 -10.45 11.86
N ARG A 152 -3.84 -9.86 10.79
CA ARG A 152 -5.16 -9.22 10.80
C ARG A 152 -6.06 -9.88 9.79
N LEU A 153 -7.26 -10.25 10.22
CA LEU A 153 -8.28 -10.81 9.34
C LEU A 153 -9.03 -9.68 8.65
N GLY A 154 -8.97 -9.66 7.32
CA GLY A 154 -9.79 -8.79 6.49
C GLY A 154 -11.22 -9.28 6.38
N ARG A 155 -12.11 -8.38 5.95
CA ARG A 155 -13.52 -8.72 5.65
C ARG A 155 -13.66 -9.61 4.41
N ASP A 156 -12.61 -9.68 3.60
CA ASP A 156 -12.45 -10.58 2.46
C ASP A 156 -11.95 -11.98 2.86
N HIS A 157 -11.85 -12.26 4.16
CA HIS A 157 -11.41 -13.52 4.74
C HIS A 157 -9.95 -13.90 4.47
N LEU A 158 -9.10 -12.90 4.13
CA LEU A 158 -7.66 -13.08 4.04
C LEU A 158 -6.96 -12.63 5.32
N TRP A 159 -5.86 -13.29 5.65
CA TRP A 159 -4.93 -12.87 6.68
C TRP A 159 -3.87 -11.96 6.08
N TYR A 160 -3.72 -10.78 6.69
CA TYR A 160 -2.69 -9.80 6.39
C TYR A 160 -1.64 -9.83 7.48
N ALA A 161 -0.37 -10.02 7.10
CA ALA A 161 0.73 -10.03 8.05
C ALA A 161 1.30 -8.64 8.28
N TYR A 162 1.71 -8.41 9.53
CA TYR A 162 2.35 -7.20 10.01
C TYR A 162 3.49 -7.55 10.96
N GLU A 163 4.48 -6.67 11.01
CA GLU A 163 5.57 -6.73 11.98
C GLU A 163 5.73 -5.39 12.71
N SER A 164 6.19 -5.46 13.95
CA SER A 164 6.60 -4.31 14.72
C SER A 164 7.79 -4.68 15.59
N ARG A 165 8.46 -3.67 16.17
CA ARG A 165 9.37 -3.96 17.28
C ARG A 165 8.57 -4.58 18.44
N PRO A 166 9.11 -5.56 19.18
CA PRO A 166 8.40 -6.13 20.33
C PRO A 166 7.92 -5.04 21.29
N GLY A 167 6.61 -5.04 21.59
CA GLY A 167 5.97 -4.05 22.46
C GLY A 167 5.61 -2.70 21.81
N ALA A 168 5.95 -2.48 20.54
CA ALA A 168 5.56 -1.27 19.81
C ALA A 168 4.22 -1.44 19.07
N GLU A 169 3.46 -0.35 18.99
CA GLU A 169 2.19 -0.30 18.25
C GLU A 169 2.36 0.06 16.76
N ASP A 170 3.61 0.28 16.33
CA ASP A 170 3.96 0.63 14.96
C ASP A 170 4.02 -0.60 14.04
N TRP A 171 2.84 -1.11 13.69
CA TRP A 171 2.67 -2.27 12.81
C TRP A 171 2.87 -1.93 11.34
N TRP A 172 3.85 -2.56 10.70
CA TRP A 172 4.16 -2.43 9.29
C TRP A 172 3.72 -3.66 8.50
N PRO A 173 2.98 -3.49 7.38
CA PRO A 173 2.55 -4.60 6.52
C PRO A 173 3.72 -5.41 5.96
N THR A 174 3.58 -6.74 5.91
CA THR A 174 4.58 -7.66 5.39
C THR A 174 3.96 -8.78 4.56
N GLY A 175 4.73 -9.29 3.59
CA GLY A 175 4.33 -10.46 2.80
C GLY A 175 3.08 -10.24 1.94
N ARG A 176 2.58 -11.32 1.34
CA ARG A 176 1.31 -11.34 0.61
C ARG A 176 0.16 -11.83 1.51
N PRO A 177 -1.07 -11.33 1.31
CA PRO A 177 -2.22 -11.83 2.03
C PRO A 177 -2.56 -13.26 1.61
N SER A 178 -3.09 -14.04 2.55
CA SER A 178 -3.40 -15.45 2.32
C SER A 178 -4.59 -15.92 3.15
N PRO A 179 -5.43 -16.86 2.67
CA PRO A 179 -6.42 -17.51 3.53
C PRO A 179 -5.76 -18.41 4.59
N ASP A 180 -4.51 -18.83 4.37
CA ASP A 180 -3.71 -19.59 5.34
C ASP A 180 -2.85 -18.63 6.18
N PRO A 181 -3.05 -18.57 7.51
CA PRO A 181 -2.32 -17.68 8.40
C PRO A 181 -0.81 -17.96 8.45
N VAL A 182 -0.38 -19.22 8.23
CA VAL A 182 1.04 -19.58 8.21
C VAL A 182 1.70 -19.03 6.96
N ARG A 183 1.05 -19.17 5.79
CA ARG A 183 1.54 -18.60 4.53
C ARG A 183 1.59 -17.08 4.57
N ALA A 184 0.57 -16.44 5.14
CA ALA A 184 0.56 -14.98 5.30
C ALA A 184 1.79 -14.47 6.08
N LEU A 185 2.21 -15.17 7.13
CA LEU A 185 3.41 -14.80 7.91
C LEU A 185 4.75 -15.13 7.22
N ALA A 186 4.77 -16.10 6.31
CA ALA A 186 5.99 -16.55 5.65
C ALA A 186 6.48 -15.58 4.56
N GLY A 187 5.55 -14.82 3.94
CA GLY A 187 5.87 -13.83 2.89
C GLY A 187 5.50 -14.27 1.49
#